data_AF-A0A418W6S5-F1
#
_entry.id   AF-A0A418W6S5-F1
#
_cell.length_a   1.000
_cell.length_b   1.000
_cell.length_c   1.000
_cell.angle_alpha   90.00
_cell.angle_beta   90.00
_cell.angle_gamma   90.00
#
_symmetry.space_group_name_H-M   'P 1'
#
loop_
_entity.id
_entity.type
_entity.pdbx_description
1 polymer ?
#
loop_
_entity_poly.entity_id
_entity_poly.type
_entity_poly.pdbx_seq_one_letter_code
_entity_poly.pdbx_strand_id
1 'polypeptide(L)'
;MATSSQDAVSINVPAVLARLRGEYMPAPELAELIEGLVGRTVADVERALILQTLAHCRGNRTTAAMMLGISVRTMRNKLRTFIEDGIAVSPALQA
;
A
#
# COMPACT_ATOMS: atom_id res chain seq x y z
N MET A 1 -7.75 31.91 42.16
CA MET A 1 -7.01 32.39 40.97
C MET A 1 -5.92 31.34 40.74
N ALA A 2 -5.99 30.48 39.73
CA ALA A 2 -5.62 30.85 38.37
C ALA A 2 -6.46 30.07 37.34
N THR A 3 -7.28 30.82 36.63
CA THR A 3 -7.74 30.50 35.27
C THR A 3 -6.62 30.86 34.31
N SER A 4 -6.35 30.01 33.32
CA SER A 4 -5.62 30.28 32.06
C SER A 4 -4.67 29.13 31.78
N SER A 5 -4.47 28.68 30.55
CA SER A 5 -5.02 29.03 29.25
C SER A 5 -4.29 28.10 28.28
N GLN A 6 -4.88 27.92 27.09
CA GLN A 6 -4.24 27.36 25.90
C GLN A 6 -4.25 25.84 25.80
N ASP A 7 -5.39 25.36 25.29
CA ASP A 7 -5.43 24.42 24.17
C ASP A 7 -4.42 24.82 23.09
N ALA A 8 -3.15 24.50 23.31
CA ALA A 8 -2.15 24.50 22.25
C ALA A 8 -2.43 23.27 21.40
N VAL A 9 -3.27 23.43 20.36
CA VAL A 9 -3.28 22.46 19.25
C VAL A 9 -1.87 22.47 18.69
N SER A 10 -1.10 21.47 19.11
CA SER A 10 0.29 21.32 18.72
C SER A 10 0.28 20.89 17.26
N ILE A 11 0.45 21.86 16.36
CA ILE A 11 0.58 21.56 14.94
C ILE A 11 1.88 20.77 14.81
N ASN A 12 1.76 19.51 14.39
CA ASN A 12 2.90 18.68 14.06
C ASN A 12 3.48 19.16 12.72
N VAL A 13 4.27 20.25 12.80
CA VAL A 13 4.91 20.90 11.66
C VAL A 13 5.69 19.90 10.77
N PRO A 14 6.40 18.90 11.33
CA PRO A 14 6.98 17.82 10.53
C PRO A 14 5.98 17.03 9.67
N ALA A 15 4.82 16.63 10.21
CA ALA A 15 3.79 15.90 9.46
C ALA A 15 3.10 16.76 8.40
N VAL A 16 2.95 18.06 8.67
CA VAL A 16 2.44 19.02 7.68
C VAL A 16 3.44 19.21 6.53
N LEU A 17 4.74 19.30 6.83
CA LEU A 17 5.79 19.43 5.82
C LEU A 17 5.98 18.16 4.98
N ALA A 18 5.83 16.97 5.57
CA ALA A 18 5.81 15.68 4.86
C ALA A 18 4.66 15.62 3.84
N ARG A 19 3.44 16.04 4.26
CA ARG A 19 2.26 16.19 3.41
C ARG A 19 2.46 17.21 2.28
N LEU A 20 3.19 18.30 2.54
CA LEU A 20 3.46 19.33 1.54
C LEU A 20 4.57 18.96 0.53
N ARG A 21 5.51 18.08 0.92
CA ARG A 21 6.62 17.62 0.06
C ARG A 21 6.31 16.32 -0.69
N GLY A 22 5.14 15.73 -0.46
CA GLY A 22 4.68 14.52 -1.16
C GLY A 22 5.33 13.23 -0.67
N GLU A 23 5.94 13.22 0.51
CA GLU A 23 6.73 12.08 0.99
C GLU A 23 6.45 11.74 2.46
N TYR A 24 6.31 10.44 2.67
CA TYR A 24 6.26 9.68 3.93
C TYR A 24 5.00 9.82 4.79
N MET A 25 4.28 8.71 4.88
CA MET A 25 3.24 8.49 5.88
C MET A 25 3.89 8.45 7.26
N PRO A 26 3.43 9.24 8.25
CA PRO A 26 4.03 9.22 9.58
C PRO A 26 4.03 7.78 10.11
N ALA A 27 5.16 7.33 10.67
CA ALA A 27 5.32 5.98 11.23
C ALA A 27 4.13 5.46 12.07
N PRO A 28 3.46 6.27 12.93
CA PRO A 28 2.26 5.79 13.61
C PRO A 28 1.09 5.41 12.69
N GLU A 29 0.87 6.11 11.57
CA GLU A 29 -0.21 5.78 10.62
C GLU A 29 0.09 4.45 9.88
N LEU A 30 1.35 4.15 9.57
CA LEU A 30 1.71 2.87 8.97
C LEU A 30 1.54 1.71 9.95
N ALA A 31 1.83 1.93 11.24
CA ALA A 31 1.62 0.92 12.27
C ALA A 31 0.13 0.58 12.42
N GLU A 32 -0.76 1.57 12.45
CA GLU A 32 -2.21 1.36 12.50
C GLU A 32 -2.74 0.60 11.27
N LEU A 33 -2.22 0.91 10.08
CA LEU A 33 -2.53 0.16 8.86
C LEU A 33 -2.11 -1.32 8.96
N ILE A 34 -0.93 -1.57 9.52
CA ILE A 34 -0.40 -2.94 9.72
C ILE A 34 -1.21 -3.69 10.77
N GLU A 35 -1.65 -3.02 11.85
CA GLU A 35 -2.57 -3.61 12.83
C GLU A 35 -3.87 -4.10 12.17
N GLY A 36 -4.40 -3.35 11.20
CA GLY A 36 -5.57 -3.76 10.40
C GLY A 36 -5.35 -5.01 9.52
N LEU A 37 -4.11 -5.43 9.30
CA LEU A 37 -3.77 -6.66 8.55
C LEU A 37 -3.63 -7.89 9.46
N VAL A 38 -3.57 -7.71 10.79
CA VAL A 38 -3.41 -8.80 11.76
C VAL A 38 -4.59 -9.77 11.65
N GLY A 39 -4.28 -11.06 11.57
CA GLY A 39 -5.28 -12.13 11.38
C GLY A 39 -5.56 -12.50 9.91
N ARG A 40 -4.99 -11.76 8.94
CA ARG A 40 -4.98 -12.20 7.54
C ARG A 40 -3.75 -13.04 7.23
N THR A 41 -3.87 -13.97 6.28
CA THR A 41 -2.71 -14.72 5.82
C THR A 41 -1.80 -13.83 4.99
N VAL A 42 -0.50 -14.15 4.97
CA VAL A 42 0.46 -13.46 4.11
C VAL A 42 0.05 -13.55 2.63
N ALA A 43 -0.53 -14.69 2.22
CA ALA A 43 -1.00 -14.90 0.86
C ALA A 43 -2.13 -13.93 0.49
N ASP A 44 -3.07 -13.66 1.40
CA ASP A 44 -4.18 -12.73 1.15
C ASP A 44 -3.70 -11.28 1.04
N VAL A 45 -2.81 -10.88 1.96
CA VAL A 45 -2.22 -9.53 1.97
C VAL A 45 -1.39 -9.30 0.71
N GLU A 46 -0.50 -10.25 0.37
CA GLU A 46 0.33 -10.19 -0.82
C GLU A 46 -0.53 -10.12 -2.10
N ARG A 47 -1.58 -10.95 -2.18
CA ARG A 47 -2.49 -10.97 -3.34
C ARG A 47 -3.20 -9.64 -3.51
N ALA A 48 -3.79 -9.10 -2.44
CA ALA A 48 -4.47 -7.81 -2.48
C ALA A 48 -3.51 -6.69 -2.90
N LEU A 49 -2.30 -6.69 -2.34
CA LEU A 49 -1.26 -5.71 -2.66
C LEU A 49 -0.88 -5.78 -4.15
N ILE A 50 -0.57 -6.97 -4.68
CA ILE A 50 -0.20 -7.16 -6.09
C ILE A 50 -1.30 -6.69 -7.04
N LEU A 51 -2.55 -7.04 -6.78
CA LEU A 51 -3.68 -6.68 -7.64
C LEU A 51 -3.95 -5.17 -7.63
N GLN A 52 -3.86 -4.52 -6.46
CA GLN A 52 -4.01 -3.07 -6.35
C GLN A 52 -2.89 -2.32 -7.05
N THR A 53 -1.63 -2.74 -6.89
CA THR A 53 -0.51 -2.15 -7.62
C THR A 53 -0.67 -2.32 -9.13
N LEU A 54 -1.11 -3.48 -9.61
CA LEU A 54 -1.39 -3.69 -11.02
C LEU A 54 -2.49 -2.77 -11.55
N ALA A 55 -3.58 -2.61 -10.80
CA ALA A 55 -4.64 -1.67 -11.15
C ALA A 55 -4.11 -0.23 -11.20
N HIS A 56 -3.30 0.18 -10.22
CA HIS A 56 -2.64 1.48 -10.19
C HIS A 56 -1.73 1.70 -11.41
N CYS A 57 -1.01 0.66 -11.83
CA CYS A 57 -0.16 0.68 -13.03
C CYS A 57 -0.92 0.35 -14.33
N ARG A 58 -2.26 0.30 -14.32
CA ARG A 58 -3.11 0.01 -15.49
C ARG A 58 -2.73 -1.29 -16.22
N GLY A 59 -2.30 -2.31 -15.48
CA GLY A 59 -1.90 -3.61 -16.04
C GLY A 59 -0.44 -3.72 -16.47
N ASN A 60 0.36 -2.66 -16.36
CA ASN A 60 1.78 -2.74 -16.67
C ASN A 60 2.53 -3.55 -15.62
N ARG A 61 2.75 -4.84 -15.93
CA ARG A 61 3.46 -5.81 -15.07
C ARG A 61 4.89 -5.40 -14.76
N THR A 62 5.58 -4.72 -15.68
CA THR A 62 6.95 -4.24 -15.47
C THR A 62 6.98 -3.13 -14.43
N THR A 63 6.12 -2.13 -14.58
CA THR A 63 6.03 -1.01 -13.63
C THR A 63 5.56 -1.46 -12.24
N ALA A 64 4.54 -2.32 -12.20
CA ALA A 64 4.04 -2.84 -10.92
C ALA A 64 5.10 -3.71 -10.20
N ALA A 65 5.87 -4.53 -10.94
CA ALA A 65 6.95 -5.31 -10.36
C ALA A 65 8.07 -4.42 -9.80
N MET A 66 8.44 -3.34 -10.51
CA MET A 66 9.40 -2.35 -10.01
C MET A 66 8.90 -1.68 -8.72
N MET A 67 7.63 -1.27 -8.67
CA MET A 67 7.03 -0.64 -7.49
C MET A 67 6.99 -1.57 -6.27
N LEU A 68 6.76 -2.86 -6.49
CA LEU A 68 6.76 -3.88 -5.43
C LEU A 68 8.15 -4.41 -5.07
N GLY A 69 9.19 -4.04 -5.82
CA GLY A 69 10.55 -4.52 -5.57
C GLY A 69 10.77 -6.01 -5.89
N ILE A 70 9.99 -6.57 -6.83
CA ILE A 70 10.12 -7.97 -7.28
C ILE A 70 10.50 -8.07 -8.76
N SER A 71 11.01 -9.22 -9.19
CA SER A 71 11.28 -9.43 -10.61
C SER A 71 9.98 -9.54 -11.44
N VAL A 72 10.02 -9.13 -12.71
CA VAL A 72 8.90 -9.32 -13.65
C VAL A 72 8.56 -10.81 -13.83
N ARG A 73 9.53 -11.72 -13.62
CA ARG A 73 9.28 -13.18 -13.61
C ARG A 73 8.45 -13.60 -12.41
N THR A 74 8.81 -13.11 -11.21
CA THR A 74 8.04 -13.34 -9.98
C THR A 74 6.62 -12.82 -10.12
N MET A 75 6.45 -11.61 -10.67
CA MET A 75 5.13 -11.02 -10.94
C MET A 75 4.28 -11.90 -11.85
N ARG A 76 4.84 -12.38 -12.97
CA ARG A 76 4.16 -13.30 -13.89
C ARG A 76 3.77 -14.62 -13.21
N ASN A 77 4.67 -15.19 -12.42
CA ASN A 77 4.39 -16.43 -11.70
C ASN A 77 3.24 -16.27 -10.71
N LYS A 78 3.22 -15.16 -9.94
CA LYS A 78 2.14 -14.84 -9.01
C LYS A 78 0.80 -14.71 -9.72
N LEU A 79 0.74 -13.99 -10.85
CA LEU A 79 -0.50 -13.85 -11.61
C LEU A 79 -1.00 -15.18 -12.18
N ARG A 80 -0.10 -16.05 -12.64
CA ARG A 80 -0.48 -17.39 -13.09
C ARG A 80 -1.09 -18.20 -11.95
N THR A 81 -0.45 -18.22 -10.77
CA THR A 81 -1.00 -18.90 -9.59
C THR A 81 -2.37 -18.36 -9.21
N PHE A 82 -2.59 -17.04 -9.29
CA PHE A 82 -3.90 -16.47 -8.99
C PHE A 82 -4.98 -16.96 -9.95
N ILE A 83 -4.67 -17.08 -11.25
CA ILE A 83 -5.59 -17.64 -12.23
C ILE A 83 -5.86 -19.13 -11.97
N GLU A 84 -4.83 -19.90 -11.62
CA GLU A 84 -4.94 -21.32 -11.25
C GLU A 84 -5.79 -21.52 -9.98
N ASP A 85 -5.70 -20.61 -9.01
CA ASP A 85 -6.53 -20.55 -7.81
C ASP A 85 -7.99 -20.11 -8.10
N GLY A 86 -8.34 -19.84 -9.37
CA GLY A 86 -9.68 -19.39 -9.77
C GLY A 86 -9.94 -17.90 -9.50
N ILE A 87 -8.90 -17.11 -9.24
CA ILE A 87 -9.03 -15.69 -8.90
C ILE A 87 -8.93 -14.87 -10.17
N ALA A 88 -10.00 -14.11 -10.43
CA ALA A 88 -10.12 -13.30 -11.62
C ALA A 88 -9.09 -12.15 -11.62
N VAL A 89 -8.06 -12.30 -12.46
CA VAL A 89 -7.19 -11.21 -12.86
C VAL A 89 -7.80 -10.57 -14.10
N SER A 90 -8.18 -9.29 -14.04
CA SER A 90 -8.85 -8.60 -15.15
C SER A 90 -8.04 -8.71 -16.46
N PRO A 91 -8.68 -8.96 -17.63
CA PRO A 91 -7.99 -9.15 -18.91
C PRO A 91 -7.15 -7.94 -19.35
N ALA A 92 -7.50 -6.72 -18.91
CA ALA A 92 -6.67 -5.52 -19.12
C ALA A 92 -5.30 -5.60 -18.41
N LEU A 93 -5.14 -6.49 -17.43
CA LEU A 93 -3.90 -6.77 -16.70
C LEU A 93 -3.15 -8.01 -17.25
N GLN A 94 -3.72 -8.71 -18.24
CA GLN A 94 -3.16 -9.95 -18.80
C GLN A 94 -2.31 -9.73 -20.06
N ALA A 95 -2.46 -8.58 -20.73
CA ALA A 95 -1.75 -8.23 -21.96
C ALA A 95 -0.24 -8.04 -21.76
#